data_AF-A0A2G9MUR1-F1
#
_entry.id   AF-A0A2G9MUR1-F1
#
_cell.length_a   1.000
_cell.length_b   1.000
_cell.length_c   1.000
_cell.angle_alpha   90.00
_cell.angle_beta   90.00
_cell.angle_gamma   90.00
#
_symmetry.space_group_name_H-M   'P 1'
#
loop_
_entity.id
_entity.type
_entity.pdbx_description
1 polymer ?
#
loop_
_entity_poly.entity_id
_entity_poly.type
_entity_poly.pdbx_seq_one_letter_code
_entity_poly.pdbx_strand_id
1 'polypeptide(L)'
;MQVDIKETERITTMPPSMLVSATYDNITRTAVLKFYEPISQKLILWHDETGHKPYCYSRLSPDELDFLQERDDILEIKTEKRHDLMKDEEVTLSKIIVADPLTIGGTAGDKSIRNIIETWESDIKYYESYLYDRALIVGKYYEIIDGKIKPHDLEISDEVKLALKSLLWDKVDSENMVDPKEFKELISDWADLLNQPIPRIKRLSVDIEVEAEIGRIPDPKIAEKKVTAIGLKGTSDFDQIFVLRTEGTDEGTNELDQSIKIVFYEQSKEK
;
A
#
# COMPACT_ATOMS: atom_id res chain seq x y z
N MET A 1 -13.18 16.63 -22.00
CA MET A 1 -11.99 17.28 -21.41
C MET A 1 -10.93 16.20 -21.32
N GLN A 2 -10.00 16.16 -22.27
CA GLN A 2 -8.86 15.25 -22.20
C GLN A 2 -8.05 15.67 -20.98
N VAL A 3 -7.98 14.81 -19.98
CA VAL A 3 -7.04 14.96 -18.88
C VAL A 3 -5.68 14.66 -19.51
N ASP A 4 -4.89 15.71 -19.67
CA ASP A 4 -3.50 15.63 -20.09
C ASP A 4 -2.77 14.83 -19.01
N ILE A 5 -2.55 13.53 -19.27
CA ILE A 5 -1.77 12.67 -18.39
C ILE A 5 -0.35 13.18 -18.54
N LYS A 6 0.07 14.08 -17.64
CA LYS A 6 1.49 14.41 -17.50
C LYS A 6 2.25 13.10 -17.41
N GLU A 7 3.14 12.85 -18.37
CA GLU A 7 4.21 11.86 -18.22
C GLU A 7 4.77 12.04 -16.81
N THR A 8 4.60 11.01 -15.99
CA THR A 8 5.12 11.04 -14.63
C THR A 8 6.63 10.97 -14.81
N GLU A 9 7.34 12.05 -14.49
CA GLU A 9 8.79 12.11 -14.65
C GLU A 9 9.41 10.89 -13.97
N ARG A 10 10.20 10.15 -14.75
CA ARG A 10 10.89 8.96 -14.27
C ARG A 10 11.78 9.31 -13.09
N ILE A 11 11.54 8.65 -11.96
CA ILE A 11 12.33 8.86 -10.74
C ILE A 11 13.63 8.07 -10.86
N THR A 12 14.71 8.77 -11.17
CA THR A 12 16.06 8.20 -11.26
C THR A 12 16.81 8.24 -9.93
N THR A 13 16.45 9.16 -9.05
CA THR A 13 17.06 9.32 -7.72
C THR A 13 16.02 9.68 -6.67
N MET A 14 16.10 9.05 -5.49
CA MET A 14 15.27 9.37 -4.34
C MET A 14 16.10 9.19 -3.07
N PRO A 15 16.14 10.19 -2.16
CA PRO A 15 16.82 10.03 -0.88
C PRO A 15 16.11 8.97 -0.01
N PRO A 16 16.74 8.53 1.10
CA PRO A 16 16.14 7.57 2.02
C PRO A 16 14.70 7.95 2.41
N SER A 17 13.75 7.13 1.97
CA SER A 17 12.31 7.34 2.13
C SER A 17 11.66 6.04 2.57
N MET A 18 10.68 6.15 3.47
CA MET A 18 9.99 4.97 4.01
C MET A 18 8.91 4.51 3.03
N LEU A 19 8.90 3.23 2.65
CA LEU A 19 7.78 2.66 1.88
C LEU A 19 6.55 2.60 2.78
N VAL A 20 5.51 3.39 2.51
CA VAL A 20 4.32 3.46 3.38
C VAL A 20 3.14 2.64 2.88
N SER A 21 3.07 2.39 1.57
CA SER A 21 2.03 1.55 0.97
C SER A 21 2.38 1.22 -0.49
N ALA A 22 1.70 0.22 -1.03
CA ALA A 22 1.66 -0.07 -2.45
C ALA A 22 0.21 -0.11 -2.93
N THR A 23 -0.01 0.15 -4.21
CA THR A 23 -1.31 0.01 -4.88
C THR A 23 -1.11 -0.48 -6.31
N TYR A 24 -2.19 -0.80 -6.99
CA TYR A 24 -2.21 -0.97 -8.44
C TYR A 24 -2.81 0.28 -9.08
N ASP A 25 -2.22 0.73 -10.19
CA ASP A 25 -2.79 1.78 -11.03
C ASP A 25 -3.38 1.15 -12.31
N ASN A 26 -4.68 1.27 -12.48
CA ASN A 26 -5.41 0.72 -13.64
C ASN A 26 -5.09 1.44 -14.95
N ILE A 27 -4.61 2.70 -14.90
CA ILE A 27 -4.29 3.49 -16.09
C ILE A 27 -2.95 3.02 -16.66
N THR A 28 -1.90 3.02 -15.83
CA THR A 28 -0.57 2.55 -16.25
C THR A 28 -0.44 1.02 -16.25
N ARG A 29 -1.38 0.31 -15.60
CA ARG A 29 -1.35 -1.16 -15.40
C ARG A 29 -0.08 -1.65 -14.72
N THR A 30 0.37 -0.91 -13.71
CA THR A 30 1.60 -1.19 -12.94
C THR A 30 1.34 -1.16 -11.45
N ALA A 31 2.21 -1.82 -10.68
CA ALA A 31 2.28 -1.57 -9.24
C ALA A 31 2.84 -0.16 -9.00
N VAL A 32 2.29 0.54 -8.00
CA VAL A 32 2.73 1.87 -7.60
C VAL A 32 3.10 1.83 -6.13
N LEU A 33 4.36 2.16 -5.85
CA LEU A 33 4.90 2.27 -4.50
C LEU A 33 4.79 3.71 -4.03
N LYS A 34 4.35 3.90 -2.78
CA LYS A 34 4.27 5.20 -2.13
C LYS A 34 5.37 5.30 -1.09
N PHE A 35 6.36 6.15 -1.34
CA PHE A 35 7.44 6.43 -0.42
C PHE A 35 7.18 7.76 0.30
N TYR A 36 7.37 7.78 1.61
CA TYR A 36 7.32 9.00 2.42
C TYR A 36 8.74 9.48 2.69
N GLU A 37 9.08 10.64 2.15
CA GLU A 37 10.39 11.26 2.35
C GLU A 37 10.36 12.12 3.63
N PRO A 38 11.15 11.78 4.66
CA PRO A 38 10.98 12.34 6.01
C PRO A 38 11.35 13.83 6.14
N ILE A 39 12.27 14.37 5.32
CA ILE A 39 12.76 15.75 5.43
C ILE A 39 11.76 16.72 4.81
N SER A 40 11.34 16.47 3.57
CA SER A 40 10.37 17.29 2.85
C SER A 40 8.92 16.96 3.23
N GLN A 41 8.70 15.85 3.94
CA GLN A 41 7.39 15.36 4.38
C GLN A 41 6.40 15.14 3.23
N LYS A 42 6.91 14.68 2.08
CA LYS A 42 6.14 14.44 0.85
C LYS A 42 6.02 12.95 0.55
N LEU A 43 4.91 12.59 -0.10
CA LEU A 43 4.76 11.29 -0.73
C LEU A 43 5.33 11.35 -2.15
N ILE A 44 6.14 10.36 -2.47
CA ILE A 44 6.74 10.12 -3.77
C ILE A 44 6.10 8.84 -4.32
N LEU A 45 5.54 8.93 -5.53
CA LEU A 45 4.91 7.81 -6.20
C LEU A 45 5.89 7.23 -7.22
N TRP A 46 6.30 5.99 -7.03
CA TRP A 46 7.15 5.28 -7.97
C TRP A 46 6.34 4.19 -8.67
N HIS A 47 6.31 4.24 -10.00
CA HIS A 47 5.60 3.26 -10.83
C HIS A 47 6.54 2.13 -11.22
N ASP A 48 6.05 0.89 -11.24
CA ASP A 48 6.85 -0.26 -11.63
C ASP A 48 7.37 -0.15 -13.07
N GLU A 49 8.68 -0.24 -13.21
CA GLU A 49 9.39 -0.29 -14.49
C GLU A 49 9.99 -1.68 -14.77
N THR A 50 9.77 -2.66 -13.89
CA THR A 50 10.37 -4.00 -14.03
C THR A 50 9.60 -4.90 -15.00
N GLY A 51 8.38 -4.51 -15.36
CA GLY A 51 7.50 -5.30 -16.22
C GLY A 51 6.86 -6.47 -15.48
N HIS A 52 6.77 -6.41 -14.15
CA HIS A 52 6.05 -7.40 -13.36
C HIS A 52 4.59 -7.44 -13.80
N LYS A 53 4.01 -8.64 -13.80
CA LYS A 53 2.64 -8.90 -14.24
C LYS A 53 1.91 -9.78 -13.23
N PRO A 54 0.60 -9.58 -13.06
CA PRO A 54 -0.21 -10.45 -12.22
C PRO A 54 -0.14 -11.88 -12.71
N TYR A 55 -0.13 -12.83 -11.79
CA TYR A 55 -0.12 -14.25 -12.11
C TYR A 55 -0.84 -15.08 -11.04
N CYS A 56 -1.22 -16.29 -11.41
CA CYS A 56 -1.61 -17.34 -10.46
C CYS A 56 -1.02 -18.68 -10.92
N TYR A 57 -1.11 -19.71 -10.08
CA TYR A 57 -0.65 -21.05 -10.42
C TYR A 57 -1.81 -22.03 -10.55
N SER A 58 -1.62 -23.07 -11.36
CA SER A 58 -2.49 -24.25 -11.39
C SER A 58 -1.65 -25.54 -11.43
N ARG A 59 -2.24 -26.63 -10.93
CA ARG A 59 -1.65 -27.99 -11.04
C ARG A 59 -1.89 -28.62 -12.42
N LEU A 60 -2.79 -28.06 -13.21
CA LEU A 60 -3.01 -28.47 -14.60
C LEU A 60 -1.76 -28.15 -15.44
N SER A 61 -1.43 -29.03 -16.37
CA SER A 61 -0.36 -28.80 -17.34
C SER A 61 -0.74 -27.71 -18.36
N PRO A 62 0.23 -27.10 -19.06
CA PRO A 62 -0.06 -26.11 -20.10
C PRO A 62 -1.02 -26.63 -21.19
N ASP A 63 -0.91 -27.91 -21.56
CA ASP A 63 -1.79 -28.55 -22.56
C ASP A 63 -3.24 -28.68 -22.05
N GLU A 64 -3.44 -28.96 -20.76
CA GLU A 64 -4.77 -28.97 -20.15
C GLU A 64 -5.37 -27.57 -20.02
N LEU A 65 -4.53 -26.53 -20.06
CA LEU A 65 -4.90 -25.12 -19.98
C LEU A 65 -5.01 -24.45 -21.37
N ASP A 66 -4.94 -25.21 -22.46
CA ASP A 66 -4.96 -24.67 -23.84
C ASP A 66 -6.21 -23.80 -24.12
N PHE A 67 -7.34 -24.16 -23.52
CA PHE A 67 -8.59 -23.38 -23.62
C PHE A 67 -8.48 -21.95 -23.05
N LEU A 68 -7.51 -21.67 -22.17
CA LEU A 68 -7.25 -20.32 -21.68
C LEU A 68 -6.42 -19.49 -22.67
N GLN A 69 -5.65 -20.12 -23.55
CA GLN A 69 -4.83 -19.39 -24.53
C GLN A 69 -5.67 -18.65 -25.57
N GLU A 70 -6.93 -19.05 -25.77
CA GLU A 70 -7.88 -18.34 -26.64
C GLU A 70 -8.32 -16.98 -26.08
N ARG A 71 -7.99 -16.67 -24.82
CA ARG A 71 -8.37 -15.40 -24.19
C ARG A 71 -7.29 -14.34 -24.38
N ASP A 72 -7.70 -13.16 -24.86
CA ASP A 72 -6.82 -12.01 -25.08
C ASP A 72 -6.19 -11.43 -23.79
N ASP A 73 -6.71 -11.81 -22.61
CA ASP A 73 -6.23 -11.32 -21.31
C ASP A 73 -5.18 -12.22 -20.65
N ILE A 74 -4.87 -13.37 -21.26
CA ILE A 74 -3.76 -14.24 -20.89
C ILE A 74 -2.53 -13.85 -21.70
N LEU A 75 -1.43 -13.55 -21.02
CA LEU A 75 -0.18 -13.15 -21.67
C LEU A 75 0.73 -14.34 -21.93
N GLU A 76 0.84 -15.26 -20.96
CA GLU A 76 1.75 -16.39 -21.03
C GLU A 76 1.29 -17.48 -20.06
N ILE A 77 1.40 -18.75 -20.46
CA ILE A 77 1.31 -19.90 -19.57
C ILE A 77 2.63 -20.66 -19.66
N LYS A 78 3.31 -20.82 -18.54
CA LYS A 78 4.61 -21.52 -18.50
C LYS A 78 4.72 -22.44 -17.29
N THR A 79 5.51 -23.49 -17.45
CA THR A 79 5.80 -24.43 -16.38
C THR A 79 6.84 -23.85 -15.41
N GLU A 80 6.59 -23.95 -14.11
CA GLU A 80 7.48 -23.48 -13.05
C GLU A 80 7.53 -24.48 -11.89
N LYS A 81 8.71 -24.64 -11.29
CA LYS A 81 8.93 -25.49 -10.11
C LYS A 81 8.69 -24.68 -8.85
N ARG A 82 7.95 -25.24 -7.90
CA ARG A 82 7.64 -24.65 -6.59
C ARG A 82 7.75 -25.71 -5.51
N HIS A 83 7.92 -25.28 -4.25
CA HIS A 83 7.96 -26.19 -3.11
C HIS A 83 6.57 -26.31 -2.48
N ASP A 84 6.02 -27.51 -2.40
CA ASP A 84 4.78 -27.79 -1.67
C ASP A 84 5.12 -27.94 -0.18
N LEU A 85 4.84 -26.90 0.60
CA LEU A 85 5.15 -26.85 2.03
C LEU A 85 4.40 -27.90 2.86
N MET A 86 3.29 -28.44 2.37
CA MET A 86 2.51 -29.45 3.10
C MET A 86 3.10 -30.85 2.96
N LYS A 87 3.71 -31.12 1.81
CA LYS A 87 4.31 -32.41 1.47
C LYS A 87 5.83 -32.42 1.57
N ASP A 88 6.42 -31.24 1.68
CA ASP A 88 7.86 -31.02 1.67
C ASP A 88 8.54 -31.57 0.41
N GLU A 89 7.94 -31.30 -0.77
CA GLU A 89 8.45 -31.77 -2.06
C GLU A 89 8.38 -30.69 -3.14
N GLU A 90 9.27 -30.79 -4.13
CA GLU A 90 9.22 -29.95 -5.32
C GLU A 90 8.08 -30.42 -6.23
N VAL A 91 7.15 -29.50 -6.54
CA VAL A 91 6.04 -29.71 -7.46
C VAL A 91 6.21 -28.84 -8.71
N THR A 92 5.74 -29.36 -9.83
CA THR A 92 5.70 -28.64 -11.10
C THR A 92 4.30 -28.08 -11.32
N LEU A 93 4.19 -26.77 -11.50
CA LEU A 93 2.92 -26.04 -11.67
C LEU A 93 2.94 -25.24 -12.96
N SER A 94 1.78 -24.92 -13.50
CA SER A 94 1.64 -23.93 -14.57
C SER A 94 1.44 -22.55 -13.96
N LYS A 95 2.33 -21.61 -14.28
CA LYS A 95 2.19 -20.19 -13.98
C LYS A 95 1.42 -19.52 -15.12
N ILE A 96 0.27 -18.96 -14.79
CA ILE A 96 -0.61 -18.25 -15.72
C ILE A 96 -0.41 -16.76 -15.48
N ILE A 97 0.22 -16.06 -16.43
CA ILE A 97 0.52 -14.62 -16.39
C ILE A 97 -0.56 -13.90 -17.19
N VAL A 98 -1.12 -12.83 -16.62
CA VAL A 98 -2.28 -12.14 -17.19
C VAL A 98 -2.03 -10.63 -17.34
N ALA A 99 -2.87 -9.98 -18.16
CA ALA A 99 -2.75 -8.55 -18.41
C ALA A 99 -3.30 -7.66 -17.28
N ASP A 100 -4.27 -8.18 -16.52
CA ASP A 100 -5.02 -7.45 -15.48
C ASP A 100 -5.28 -8.36 -14.27
N PRO A 101 -5.07 -7.90 -13.01
CA PRO A 101 -5.41 -8.68 -11.83
C PRO A 101 -6.86 -9.23 -11.80
N LEU A 102 -7.81 -8.50 -12.39
CA LEU A 102 -9.23 -8.88 -12.45
C LEU A 102 -9.50 -10.13 -13.30
N THR A 103 -8.57 -10.49 -14.18
CA THR A 103 -8.60 -11.74 -14.94
C THR A 103 -8.36 -12.95 -14.03
N ILE A 104 -7.57 -12.80 -12.97
CA ILE A 104 -7.34 -13.87 -11.99
C ILE A 104 -8.57 -14.01 -11.08
N GLY A 105 -9.02 -12.88 -10.51
CA GLY A 105 -10.09 -12.85 -9.53
C GLY A 105 -10.65 -11.44 -9.31
N GLY A 106 -11.93 -11.36 -8.91
CA GLY A 106 -12.60 -10.10 -8.58
C GLY A 106 -13.74 -9.73 -9.53
N THR A 107 -13.94 -10.50 -10.61
CA THR A 107 -15.12 -10.41 -11.49
C THR A 107 -16.06 -11.59 -11.27
N ALA A 108 -17.37 -11.36 -11.45
CA ALA A 108 -18.35 -12.44 -11.38
C ALA A 108 -18.29 -13.32 -12.65
N GLY A 109 -18.54 -14.62 -12.48
CA GLY A 109 -18.64 -15.58 -13.58
C GLY A 109 -17.30 -16.11 -14.09
N ASP A 110 -17.31 -16.63 -15.32
CA ASP A 110 -16.19 -17.25 -16.03
C ASP A 110 -15.10 -16.26 -16.50
N LYS A 111 -15.30 -14.96 -16.28
CA LYS A 111 -14.26 -13.95 -16.54
C LYS A 111 -13.06 -14.09 -15.61
N SER A 112 -13.25 -14.54 -14.37
CA SER A 112 -12.13 -14.82 -13.46
C SER A 112 -11.65 -16.26 -13.60
N ILE A 113 -10.36 -16.48 -13.85
CA ILE A 113 -9.77 -17.82 -14.00
C ILE A 113 -10.05 -18.69 -12.77
N ARG A 114 -9.97 -18.11 -11.56
CA ARG A 114 -10.21 -18.83 -10.30
C ARG A 114 -11.63 -19.40 -10.14
N ASN A 115 -12.58 -18.93 -10.95
CA ASN A 115 -13.96 -19.44 -10.95
C ASN A 115 -14.15 -20.62 -11.93
N ILE A 116 -13.18 -20.87 -12.81
CA ILE A 116 -13.24 -21.90 -13.85
C ILE A 116 -12.41 -23.13 -13.44
N ILE A 117 -11.23 -22.90 -12.88
CA ILE A 117 -10.28 -23.95 -12.50
C ILE A 117 -9.76 -23.73 -11.08
N GLU A 118 -9.27 -24.80 -10.46
CA GLU A 118 -8.52 -24.71 -9.21
C GLU A 118 -7.21 -23.96 -9.47
N THR A 119 -6.97 -22.94 -8.63
CA THR A 119 -5.82 -22.05 -8.73
C THR A 119 -5.21 -21.82 -7.35
N TRP A 120 -3.92 -21.49 -7.35
CA TRP A 120 -3.11 -21.16 -6.18
C TRP A 120 -2.57 -19.73 -6.33
N GLU A 121 -2.35 -19.06 -5.20
CA GLU A 121 -1.97 -17.64 -5.14
C GLU A 121 -2.96 -16.69 -5.87
N SER A 122 -4.20 -17.14 -6.12
CA SER A 122 -5.24 -16.38 -6.85
C SER A 122 -6.15 -15.52 -5.96
N ASP A 123 -5.89 -15.50 -4.66
CA ASP A 123 -6.56 -14.63 -3.68
C ASP A 123 -5.59 -13.64 -3.01
N ILE A 124 -4.42 -13.44 -3.63
CA ILE A 124 -3.44 -12.43 -3.23
C ILE A 124 -3.68 -11.18 -4.07
N LYS A 125 -3.79 -10.01 -3.45
CA LYS A 125 -3.93 -8.77 -4.23
C LYS A 125 -2.64 -8.54 -5.03
N TYR A 126 -2.78 -8.05 -6.26
CA TYR A 126 -1.62 -7.92 -7.16
C TYR A 126 -0.46 -7.11 -6.57
N TYR A 127 -0.74 -5.97 -5.92
CA TYR A 127 0.33 -5.17 -5.31
C TYR A 127 1.03 -5.92 -4.15
N GLU A 128 0.38 -6.89 -3.51
CA GLU A 128 0.99 -7.73 -2.45
C GLU A 128 1.90 -8.78 -3.09
N SER A 129 1.45 -9.47 -4.14
CA SER A 129 2.31 -10.37 -4.94
C SER A 129 3.55 -9.64 -5.47
N TYR A 130 3.37 -8.40 -5.96
CA TYR A 130 4.48 -7.55 -6.36
C TYR A 130 5.46 -7.29 -5.21
N LEU A 131 4.98 -6.93 -4.01
CA LEU A 131 5.84 -6.71 -2.85
C LEU A 131 6.61 -7.98 -2.46
N TYR A 132 5.96 -9.14 -2.48
CA TYR A 132 6.58 -10.43 -2.16
C TYR A 132 7.70 -10.78 -3.15
N ASP A 133 7.40 -10.75 -4.45
CA ASP A 133 8.36 -11.09 -5.51
C ASP A 133 9.55 -10.12 -5.56
N ARG A 134 9.34 -8.86 -5.14
CA ARG A 134 10.39 -7.83 -5.09
C ARG A 134 11.08 -7.73 -3.74
N ALA A 135 10.68 -8.55 -2.75
CA ALA A 135 11.15 -8.50 -1.37
C ALA A 135 11.08 -7.09 -0.75
N LEU A 136 9.98 -6.38 -1.02
CA LEU A 136 9.74 -5.03 -0.53
C LEU A 136 8.86 -5.06 0.72
N ILE A 137 9.33 -4.40 1.78
CA ILE A 137 8.70 -4.39 3.10
C ILE A 137 8.14 -3.00 3.37
N VAL A 138 6.82 -2.92 3.55
CA VAL A 138 6.16 -1.68 3.99
C VAL A 138 6.61 -1.35 5.41
N GLY A 139 6.98 -0.09 5.63
CA GLY A 139 7.56 0.42 6.87
C GLY A 139 9.09 0.47 6.86
N LYS A 140 9.76 -0.08 5.84
CA LYS A 140 11.22 -0.02 5.69
C LYS A 140 11.66 1.17 4.83
N TYR A 141 12.87 1.65 5.08
CA TYR A 141 13.51 2.69 4.28
C TYR A 141 14.17 2.13 3.02
N TYR A 142 14.02 2.88 1.94
CA TYR A 142 14.64 2.62 0.65
C TYR A 142 15.17 3.92 0.06
N GLU A 143 16.15 3.80 -0.83
CA GLU A 143 16.60 4.86 -1.71
C GLU A 143 16.49 4.42 -3.17
N ILE A 144 16.40 5.38 -4.08
CA ILE A 144 16.49 5.09 -5.52
C ILE A 144 17.82 5.64 -6.01
N ILE A 145 18.63 4.76 -6.60
CA ILE A 145 19.91 5.09 -7.23
C ILE A 145 19.89 4.51 -8.64
N ASP A 146 20.10 5.35 -9.65
CA ASP A 146 20.04 4.98 -11.07
C ASP A 146 18.72 4.30 -11.47
N GLY A 147 17.60 4.79 -10.93
CA GLY A 147 16.26 4.25 -11.14
C GLY A 147 15.98 2.91 -10.46
N LYS A 148 16.92 2.39 -9.66
CA LYS A 148 16.75 1.13 -8.92
C LYS A 148 16.51 1.38 -7.45
N ILE A 149 15.46 0.76 -6.93
CA ILE A 149 15.15 0.73 -5.50
C ILE A 149 16.20 -0.11 -4.79
N LYS A 150 16.79 0.44 -3.72
CA LYS A 150 17.74 -0.24 -2.85
C LYS A 150 17.29 -0.12 -1.40
N PRO A 151 17.37 -1.18 -0.59
CA PRO A 151 17.17 -1.09 0.85
C PRO A 151 18.13 -0.06 1.45
N HIS A 152 17.63 0.74 2.39
CA HIS A 152 18.42 1.67 3.15
C HIS A 152 18.25 1.35 4.64
N ASP A 153 19.18 0.59 5.19
CA ASP A 153 19.13 0.18 6.60
C ASP A 153 19.68 1.31 7.47
N LEU A 154 18.80 1.93 8.25
CA LEU A 154 19.21 2.93 9.23
C LEU A 154 19.92 2.24 10.40
N GLU A 155 21.05 2.80 10.84
CA GLU A 155 21.84 2.21 11.92
C GLU A 155 21.04 2.11 13.21
N ILE A 156 20.90 0.88 13.70
CA ILE A 156 20.38 0.60 15.03
C ILE A 156 21.43 1.00 16.09
N SER A 157 20.99 1.51 17.24
CA SER A 157 21.92 1.96 18.28
C SER A 157 22.75 0.80 18.84
N ASP A 158 23.98 1.10 19.29
CA ASP A 158 24.86 0.08 19.85
C ASP A 158 24.27 -0.60 21.10
N GLU A 159 23.47 0.11 21.88
CA GLU A 159 22.73 -0.44 23.02
C GLU A 159 21.75 -1.54 22.59
N VAL A 160 20.98 -1.28 21.51
CA VAL A 160 20.04 -2.25 20.96
C VAL A 160 20.78 -3.45 20.36
N LYS A 161 21.88 -3.22 19.63
CA LYS A 161 22.73 -4.32 19.11
C LYS A 161 23.20 -5.23 20.23
N LEU A 162 23.66 -4.65 21.33
CA LEU A 162 24.20 -5.39 22.47
C LEU A 162 23.10 -6.16 23.23
N ALA A 163 21.91 -5.56 23.37
CA ALA A 163 20.74 -6.23 23.91
C ALA A 163 20.31 -7.43 23.04
N LEU A 164 20.20 -7.25 21.71
CA LEU A 164 19.87 -8.32 20.76
C LEU A 164 20.88 -9.47 20.81
N LYS A 165 22.17 -9.14 20.84
CA LYS A 165 23.23 -10.14 20.97
C LYS A 165 23.07 -11.00 22.23
N SER A 166 22.89 -10.35 23.38
CA SER A 166 22.80 -11.05 24.68
C SER A 166 21.50 -11.84 24.86
N LEU A 167 20.38 -11.36 24.30
CA LEU A 167 19.07 -11.99 24.47
C LEU A 167 18.84 -13.12 23.48
N LEU A 168 19.39 -12.99 22.26
CA LEU A 168 19.06 -13.87 21.14
C LEU A 168 20.31 -14.55 20.61
N TRP A 169 21.28 -13.84 20.03
CA TRP A 169 22.39 -14.48 19.30
C TRP A 169 23.26 -15.40 20.15
N ASP A 170 23.58 -15.00 21.39
CA ASP A 170 24.40 -15.80 22.32
C ASP A 170 23.63 -17.04 22.86
N LYS A 171 22.31 -17.11 22.66
CA LYS A 171 21.47 -18.24 23.09
C LYS A 171 21.11 -19.22 21.96
N VAL A 172 21.34 -18.83 20.71
CA VAL A 172 20.92 -19.59 19.51
C VAL A 172 21.96 -20.64 19.08
N ASP A 173 22.97 -20.92 19.90
CA ASP A 173 23.94 -22.00 19.64
C ASP A 173 23.53 -23.37 20.25
N SER A 174 22.24 -23.58 20.55
CA SER A 174 21.83 -24.83 21.18
C SER A 174 21.98 -26.02 20.22
N GLU A 175 22.69 -27.06 20.66
CA GLU A 175 22.88 -28.36 19.96
C GLU A 175 21.56 -29.05 19.52
N ASN A 176 20.41 -28.56 20.00
CA ASN A 176 19.07 -29.07 19.71
C ASN A 176 18.29 -28.27 18.63
N MET A 177 18.87 -27.23 18.02
CA MET A 177 18.22 -26.50 16.92
C MET A 177 18.53 -27.13 15.57
N VAL A 178 17.50 -27.31 14.74
CA VAL A 178 17.60 -27.93 13.40
C VAL A 178 18.39 -27.06 12.44
N ASP A 179 18.11 -25.75 12.40
CA ASP A 179 18.89 -24.77 11.63
C ASP A 179 19.12 -23.49 12.46
N PRO A 180 20.16 -23.46 13.31
CA PRO A 180 20.49 -22.28 14.10
C PRO A 180 20.95 -21.11 13.23
N LYS A 181 21.44 -21.36 11.99
CA LYS A 181 21.92 -20.31 11.11
C LYS A 181 20.74 -19.54 10.50
N GLU A 182 19.80 -20.25 9.90
CA GLU A 182 18.57 -19.65 9.35
C GLU A 182 17.81 -18.90 10.44
N PHE A 183 17.70 -19.47 11.64
CA PHE A 183 17.07 -18.79 12.76
C PHE A 183 17.80 -17.48 13.13
N LYS A 184 19.14 -17.46 13.16
CA LYS A 184 19.91 -16.23 13.41
C LYS A 184 19.68 -15.18 12.33
N GLU A 185 19.64 -15.58 11.06
CA GLU A 185 19.38 -14.69 9.93
C GLU A 185 17.99 -14.06 10.06
N LEU A 186 16.94 -14.88 10.23
CA LEU A 186 15.56 -14.39 10.39
C LEU A 186 15.40 -13.44 11.59
N ILE A 187 15.95 -13.80 12.75
CA ILE A 187 15.88 -12.95 13.93
C ILE A 187 16.59 -11.61 13.70
N SER A 188 17.71 -11.61 12.99
CA SER A 188 18.44 -10.39 12.66
C SER A 188 17.63 -9.50 11.71
N ASP A 189 17.04 -10.08 10.66
CA ASP A 189 16.17 -9.36 9.72
C ASP A 189 14.97 -8.70 10.43
N TRP A 190 14.33 -9.45 11.34
CA TRP A 190 13.24 -8.92 12.16
C TRP A 190 13.71 -7.82 13.11
N ALA A 191 14.87 -7.99 13.74
CA ALA A 191 15.42 -6.98 14.64
C ALA A 191 15.76 -5.69 13.89
N ASP A 192 16.38 -5.78 12.73
CA ASP A 192 16.72 -4.63 11.90
C ASP A 192 15.46 -3.92 11.40
N LEU A 193 14.41 -4.66 11.02
CA LEU A 193 13.12 -4.11 10.63
C LEU A 193 12.42 -3.38 11.78
N LEU A 194 12.36 -4.00 12.96
CA LEU A 194 11.66 -3.44 14.13
C LEU A 194 12.36 -2.20 14.72
N ASN A 195 13.65 -2.02 14.43
CA ASN A 195 14.41 -0.86 14.87
C ASN A 195 14.49 0.27 13.83
N GLN A 196 13.81 0.13 12.68
CA GLN A 196 13.70 1.24 11.74
C GLN A 196 12.96 2.41 12.42
N PRO A 197 13.54 3.63 12.42
CA PRO A 197 12.91 4.77 13.07
C PRO A 197 11.63 5.15 12.34
N ILE A 198 10.54 5.38 13.09
CA ILE A 198 9.30 5.83 12.49
C ILE A 198 9.40 7.35 12.26
N PRO A 199 9.31 7.84 11.00
CA PRO A 199 9.38 9.26 10.73
C PRO A 199 8.16 9.98 11.30
N ARG A 200 8.31 11.28 11.57
CA ARG A 200 7.16 12.14 11.88
C ARG A 200 6.31 12.32 10.64
N ILE A 201 5.27 11.52 10.50
CA ILE A 201 4.34 11.60 9.38
C ILE A 201 3.44 12.83 9.55
N LYS A 202 3.53 13.76 8.60
CA LYS A 202 2.61 14.89 8.48
C LYS A 202 1.20 14.36 8.23
N ARG A 203 0.26 14.70 9.12
CA ARG A 203 -1.13 14.20 9.09
C ARG A 203 -2.12 15.30 9.45
N LEU A 204 -3.34 15.15 8.97
CA LEU A 204 -4.46 16.05 9.20
C LEU A 204 -5.70 15.22 9.53
N SER A 205 -6.24 15.42 10.73
CA SER A 205 -7.58 14.92 11.08
C SER A 205 -8.61 15.88 10.50
N VAL A 206 -9.67 15.31 9.93
CA VAL A 206 -10.78 16.05 9.33
C VAL A 206 -12.07 15.51 9.91
N ASP A 207 -12.94 16.42 10.33
CA ASP A 207 -14.29 16.12 10.79
C ASP A 207 -15.25 17.11 10.12
N ILE A 208 -16.46 16.67 9.78
CA ILE A 208 -17.43 17.50 9.05
C ILE A 208 -18.79 17.46 9.73
N GLU A 209 -19.47 18.59 9.67
CA GLU A 209 -20.87 18.71 10.05
C GLU A 209 -21.71 18.91 8.81
N VAL A 210 -22.85 18.22 8.76
CA VAL A 210 -23.75 18.22 7.61
C VAL A 210 -25.15 18.57 8.09
N GLU A 211 -25.86 19.35 7.31
CA GLU A 211 -27.29 19.60 7.54
C GLU A 211 -28.05 18.26 7.63
N ALA A 212 -28.82 18.07 8.70
CA ALA A 212 -29.55 16.83 8.93
C ALA A 212 -30.96 17.09 9.48
N GLU A 213 -31.89 16.21 9.11
CA GLU A 213 -33.22 16.16 9.72
C GLU A 213 -33.15 15.33 11.00
N ILE A 214 -33.94 15.69 12.03
CA ILE A 214 -33.94 14.96 13.30
C ILE A 214 -34.24 13.47 13.06
N GLY A 215 -33.35 12.60 13.53
CA GLY A 215 -33.48 11.15 13.40
C GLY A 215 -33.09 10.59 12.02
N ARG A 216 -32.51 11.41 11.12
CA ARG A 216 -32.07 10.96 9.80
C ARG A 216 -30.62 11.33 9.54
N ILE A 217 -29.80 10.32 9.25
CA ILE A 217 -28.43 10.52 8.77
C ILE A 217 -28.48 10.80 7.26
N PRO A 218 -27.87 11.89 6.76
CA PRO A 218 -27.79 12.18 5.33
C PRO A 218 -27.10 11.06 4.54
N ASP A 219 -27.53 10.83 3.29
CA ASP A 219 -26.88 9.85 2.41
C ASP A 219 -25.65 10.49 1.73
N PRO A 220 -24.42 10.05 2.04
CA PRO A 220 -23.20 10.61 1.46
C PRO A 220 -23.04 10.31 -0.04
N LYS A 221 -23.76 9.33 -0.61
CA LYS A 221 -23.73 9.04 -2.05
C LYS A 221 -24.57 10.03 -2.85
N ILE A 222 -25.68 10.49 -2.28
CA ILE A 222 -26.55 11.49 -2.88
C ILE A 222 -25.99 12.89 -2.63
N ALA A 223 -25.43 13.11 -1.42
CA ALA A 223 -24.88 14.38 -0.98
C ALA A 223 -25.86 15.57 -1.14
N GLU A 224 -27.15 15.33 -0.87
CA GLU A 224 -28.22 16.32 -1.02
C GLU A 224 -28.23 17.41 0.06
N LYS A 225 -27.50 17.19 1.15
CA LYS A 225 -27.39 18.10 2.30
C LYS A 225 -26.04 18.81 2.29
N LYS A 226 -26.03 20.06 2.76
CA LYS A 226 -24.81 20.88 2.75
C LYS A 226 -23.89 20.52 3.90
N VAL A 227 -22.59 20.60 3.65
CA VAL A 227 -21.57 20.59 4.71
C VAL A 227 -21.56 21.97 5.36
N THR A 228 -21.97 22.04 6.62
CA THR A 228 -22.12 23.29 7.37
C THR A 228 -20.84 23.69 8.09
N ALA A 229 -20.00 22.72 8.44
CA ALA A 229 -18.68 23.00 9.00
C ALA A 229 -17.66 21.90 8.65
N ILE A 230 -16.37 22.28 8.67
CA ILE A 230 -15.24 21.37 8.51
C ILE A 230 -14.21 21.71 9.59
N GLY A 231 -14.00 20.79 10.52
CA GLY A 231 -12.95 20.86 11.54
C GLY A 231 -11.66 20.18 11.05
N LEU A 232 -10.52 20.86 11.24
CA LEU A 232 -9.20 20.39 10.85
C LEU A 232 -8.23 20.47 12.03
N LYS A 233 -7.60 19.34 12.36
CA LYS A 233 -6.56 19.23 13.40
C LYS A 233 -5.34 18.52 12.84
N GLY A 234 -4.28 19.27 12.57
CA GLY A 234 -3.07 18.78 11.91
C GLY A 234 -1.84 18.72 12.81
N THR A 235 -0.79 18.10 12.28
CA THR A 235 0.56 18.23 12.84
C THR A 235 1.06 19.68 12.74
N SER A 236 1.93 20.09 13.67
CA SER A 236 2.49 21.45 13.74
C SER A 236 1.45 22.53 14.06
N ASP A 237 0.59 22.24 15.04
CA ASP A 237 -0.41 23.16 15.60
C ASP A 237 -1.38 23.77 14.57
N PHE A 238 -1.72 23.00 13.53
CA PHE A 238 -2.70 23.40 12.54
C PHE A 238 -4.12 23.11 13.04
N ASP A 239 -4.76 24.13 13.61
CA ASP A 239 -6.09 24.04 14.19
C ASP A 239 -7.01 25.02 13.47
N GLN A 240 -7.91 24.51 12.63
CA GLN A 240 -8.76 25.35 11.80
C GLN A 240 -10.17 24.79 11.65
N ILE A 241 -11.18 25.67 11.74
CA ILE A 241 -12.57 25.34 11.48
C ILE A 241 -13.06 26.22 10.34
N PHE A 242 -13.67 25.60 9.33
CA PHE A 242 -14.42 26.32 8.30
C PHE A 242 -15.90 26.22 8.64
N VAL A 243 -16.62 27.35 8.56
CA VAL A 243 -18.06 27.41 8.85
C VAL A 243 -18.80 28.07 7.70
N LEU A 244 -19.81 27.38 7.17
CA LEU A 244 -20.70 27.92 6.15
C LEU A 244 -21.64 28.95 6.76
N ARG A 245 -21.72 30.13 6.14
CA ARG A 245 -22.75 31.12 6.45
C ARG A 245 -24.04 30.78 5.70
N THR A 246 -25.10 30.59 6.47
CA THR A 246 -26.46 30.34 5.97
C THR A 246 -27.35 31.56 6.20
N GLU A 247 -28.18 31.89 5.21
CA GLU A 247 -29.13 33.00 5.33
C GLU A 247 -30.07 32.79 6.53
N GLY A 248 -30.35 33.86 7.27
CA GLY A 248 -31.24 33.83 8.43
C GLY A 248 -30.67 33.14 9.68
N THR A 249 -29.36 32.87 9.72
CA THR A 249 -28.67 32.33 10.89
C THR A 249 -27.78 33.41 11.51
N ASP A 250 -28.02 33.73 12.78
CA ASP A 250 -27.20 34.69 13.52
C ASP A 250 -25.85 34.06 13.91
N GLU A 251 -24.80 34.88 13.95
CA GLU A 251 -23.51 34.45 14.47
C GLU A 251 -23.58 34.25 15.99
N GLY A 252 -23.18 33.06 16.44
CA GLY A 252 -23.00 32.77 17.86
C GLY A 252 -21.76 33.44 18.45
N THR A 253 -21.58 33.30 19.77
CA THR A 253 -20.33 33.69 20.42
C THR A 253 -19.30 32.57 20.27
N ASN A 254 -18.09 32.92 19.85
CA ASN A 254 -16.99 31.96 19.81
C ASN A 254 -16.44 31.71 21.23
N GLU A 255 -16.67 30.52 21.76
CA GLU A 255 -16.16 30.07 23.07
C GLU A 255 -14.91 29.17 22.95
N LEU A 256 -14.42 28.93 21.73
CA LEU A 256 -13.26 28.10 21.47
C LEU A 256 -11.96 28.81 21.86
N ASP A 257 -10.91 28.02 22.07
CA ASP A 257 -9.56 28.54 22.30
C ASP A 257 -9.14 29.49 21.17
N GLN A 258 -8.49 30.61 21.53
CA GLN A 258 -8.02 31.61 20.58
C GLN A 258 -6.98 31.06 19.59
N SER A 259 -6.31 29.95 19.91
CA SER A 259 -5.39 29.26 19.00
C SER A 259 -6.11 28.61 17.81
N ILE A 260 -7.43 28.39 17.90
CA ILE A 260 -8.23 27.75 16.85
C ILE A 260 -8.66 28.81 15.85
N LYS A 261 -8.21 28.68 14.60
CA LYS A 261 -8.56 29.60 13.52
C LYS A 261 -9.94 29.27 12.97
N ILE A 262 -10.89 30.18 13.08
CA ILE A 262 -12.21 30.05 12.45
C ILE A 262 -12.25 30.85 11.16
N VAL A 263 -12.70 30.22 10.07
CA VAL A 263 -12.87 30.84 8.76
C VAL A 263 -14.30 30.66 8.29
N PHE A 264 -15.05 31.74 8.28
CA PHE A 264 -16.39 31.74 7.70
C PHE A 264 -16.32 31.90 6.18
N TYR A 265 -17.14 31.15 5.46
CA TYR A 265 -17.31 31.28 4.02
C TYR A 265 -18.79 31.41 3.65
N GLU A 266 -19.05 32.18 2.60
CA GLU A 266 -20.40 32.39 2.08
C GLU A 266 -20.81 31.21 1.20
N GLN A 267 -22.11 30.89 1.19
CA GLN A 267 -22.65 29.87 0.28
C GLN A 267 -22.31 30.15 -1.19
N SER A 268 -22.24 31.41 -1.59
CA SER A 268 -21.85 31.82 -2.96
C SER A 268 -20.42 31.43 -3.35
N LYS A 269 -19.60 30.98 -2.38
CA LYS A 269 -18.22 30.55 -2.58
C LYS A 269 -18.06 29.02 -2.52
N GLU A 270 -19.13 28.27 -2.28
CA GLU A 270 -19.14 26.82 -2.52
C GLU A 270 -18.97 26.57 -4.03
N LYS A 271 -17.96 25.78 -4.39
CA LYS A 271 -17.66 25.39 -5.79
C LYS A 271 -18.16 23.99 -6.07
#